data_AF-A0A5Y9F5F6-F1
#
_entry.id   AF-A0A5Y9F5F6-F1
#
_cell.length_a   1.000
_cell.length_b   1.000
_cell.length_c   1.000
_cell.angle_alpha   90.00
_cell.angle_beta   90.00
_cell.angle_gamma   90.00
#
_symmetry.space_group_name_H-M   'P 1'
#
loop_
_entity.id
_entity.type
_entity.pdbx_description
1 polymer ?
#
loop_
_entity_poly.entity_id
_entity_poly.type
_entity_poly.pdbx_seq_one_letter_code
_entity_poly.pdbx_strand_id
1 'polypeptide(L)'
;EIYNPALTQVAKLAKAQNVNNILLIQSDARLLLSVLKSKSVEKIFLHFPVPWDKKPHRRVIGKDFCKECARVLTQNGRFELRTDSFEYFNFTLEQFLTFPVPKFSLRKNENLEISSKYEDRWKKQEKNIYDLWVWNFNQECRNYELNEFNLSSVEFSKEDLKKIEQNFKNITIKKDDFFLHFESIYKQDENLLLKVAFGAFNKPEHCYLHLDKTIDFAFKEPFKIQENIKAINELKEILKVQFKI
;
A
#
# COMPACT_ATOMS: atom_id res chain seq x y z
N GLU A 1 -6.97 -4.34 -11.70
CA GLU A 1 -8.20 -5.13 -11.50
C GLU A 1 -7.83 -6.44 -10.84
N ILE A 2 -8.60 -6.89 -9.86
CA ILE A 2 -8.34 -8.13 -9.11
C ILE A 2 -9.28 -9.21 -9.66
N TYR A 3 -8.73 -10.36 -10.06
CA TYR A 3 -9.51 -11.43 -10.67
C TYR A 3 -10.15 -12.33 -9.60
N ASN A 4 -11.36 -11.97 -9.18
CA ASN A 4 -12.10 -12.65 -8.11
C ASN A 4 -12.30 -14.17 -8.30
N PRO A 5 -12.51 -14.71 -9.52
CA PRO A 5 -12.68 -16.16 -9.69
C PRO A 5 -11.45 -16.98 -9.26
N ALA A 6 -10.22 -16.44 -9.39
CA ALA A 6 -9.03 -17.15 -8.92
C ALA A 6 -9.02 -17.33 -7.40
N LEU A 7 -9.43 -16.32 -6.64
CA LEU A 7 -9.52 -16.43 -5.17
C LEU A 7 -10.50 -17.52 -4.76
N THR A 8 -11.67 -17.58 -5.42
CA THR A 8 -12.67 -18.62 -5.15
C THR A 8 -12.14 -20.02 -5.47
N GLN A 9 -11.40 -20.16 -6.58
CA GLN A 9 -10.78 -21.43 -6.96
C GLN A 9 -9.78 -21.91 -5.90
N VAL A 10 -8.89 -21.02 -5.45
CA VAL A 10 -7.90 -21.35 -4.41
C VAL A 10 -8.61 -21.69 -3.09
N ALA A 11 -9.64 -20.94 -2.70
CA ALA A 11 -10.40 -21.22 -1.47
C ALA A 11 -11.05 -22.61 -1.48
N LYS A 12 -11.64 -23.00 -2.62
CA LYS A 12 -12.24 -24.34 -2.79
C LYS A 12 -11.18 -25.45 -2.70
N LEU A 13 -10.04 -25.26 -3.34
CA LEU A 13 -8.93 -26.23 -3.30
C LEU A 13 -8.35 -26.36 -1.88
N ALA A 14 -8.09 -25.24 -1.21
CA ALA A 14 -7.59 -25.23 0.17
C ALA A 14 -8.55 -25.97 1.10
N LYS A 15 -9.87 -25.74 0.98
CA LYS A 15 -10.89 -26.45 1.76
C LYS A 15 -10.90 -27.95 1.45
N ALA A 16 -10.86 -28.33 0.18
CA ALA A 16 -10.87 -29.74 -0.22
C ALA A 16 -9.62 -30.51 0.25
N GLN A 17 -8.49 -29.82 0.37
CA GLN A 17 -7.21 -30.39 0.80
C GLN A 17 -6.91 -30.18 2.30
N ASN A 18 -7.85 -29.62 3.08
CA ASN A 18 -7.67 -29.27 4.49
C ASN A 18 -6.42 -28.41 4.78
N VAL A 19 -6.10 -27.49 3.88
CA VAL A 19 -5.00 -26.53 4.04
C VAL A 19 -5.46 -25.38 4.93
N ASN A 20 -4.82 -25.22 6.10
CA ASN A 20 -5.21 -24.26 7.14
C ASN A 20 -4.19 -23.14 7.36
N ASN A 21 -3.04 -23.17 6.68
CA ASN A 21 -1.97 -22.18 6.77
C ASN A 21 -1.97 -21.20 5.58
N ILE A 22 -3.15 -20.90 5.02
CA ILE A 22 -3.32 -19.98 3.89
C ILE A 22 -4.32 -18.88 4.25
N LEU A 23 -3.98 -17.64 3.91
CA LEU A 23 -4.88 -16.50 3.97
C LEU A 23 -5.03 -15.92 2.56
N LEU A 24 -6.28 -15.76 2.12
CA LEU A 24 -6.60 -15.18 0.82
C LEU A 24 -7.11 -13.75 1.02
N ILE A 25 -6.50 -12.80 0.33
CA ILE A 25 -6.80 -11.36 0.46
C ILE A 25 -7.15 -10.81 -0.91
N GLN A 26 -8.34 -10.21 -1.02
CA GLN A 26 -8.76 -9.45 -2.20
C GLN A 26 -8.36 -7.98 -2.02
N SER A 27 -7.10 -7.65 -2.32
CA SER A 27 -6.62 -6.28 -2.25
C SER A 27 -5.56 -5.98 -3.31
N ASP A 28 -5.31 -4.70 -3.57
CA ASP A 28 -4.17 -4.26 -4.35
C ASP A 28 -2.88 -4.59 -3.59
N ALA A 29 -2.01 -5.41 -4.18
CA ALA A 29 -0.81 -5.90 -3.51
C ALA A 29 0.12 -4.77 -3.02
N ARG A 30 0.14 -3.61 -3.68
CA ARG A 30 0.94 -2.45 -3.26
C ARG A 30 0.38 -1.86 -1.97
N LEU A 31 -0.95 -1.81 -1.82
CA LEU A 31 -1.60 -1.40 -0.56
C LEU A 31 -1.36 -2.43 0.54
N LEU A 32 -1.45 -3.71 0.21
CA LEU A 32 -1.23 -4.77 1.19
C LEU A 32 0.20 -4.70 1.76
N LEU A 33 1.21 -4.58 0.90
CA LEU A 33 2.59 -4.44 1.35
C LEU A 33 2.79 -3.21 2.24
N SER A 34 2.20 -2.07 1.91
CA SER A 34 2.36 -0.83 2.68
C SER A 34 1.81 -0.89 4.11
N VAL A 35 0.89 -1.83 4.40
CA VAL A 35 0.34 -2.01 5.76
C VAL A 35 0.98 -3.17 6.52
N LEU A 36 1.82 -3.99 5.87
CA LEU A 36 2.57 -5.03 6.55
C LEU A 36 3.69 -4.43 7.40
N LYS A 37 3.97 -5.04 8.55
CA LYS A 37 5.06 -4.61 9.43
C LYS A 37 6.41 -4.79 8.74
N SER A 38 7.36 -3.93 9.06
CA SER A 38 8.74 -4.07 8.60
C SER A 38 9.32 -5.41 9.09
N LYS A 39 10.15 -6.06 8.28
CA LYS A 39 10.81 -7.34 8.61
C LYS A 39 9.85 -8.45 9.08
N SER A 40 8.66 -8.55 8.47
CA SER A 40 7.63 -9.54 8.82
C SER A 40 7.42 -10.64 7.77
N VAL A 41 8.04 -10.51 6.59
CA VAL A 41 7.87 -11.41 5.46
C VAL A 41 9.19 -12.10 5.13
N GLU A 42 9.18 -13.43 4.94
CA GLU A 42 10.38 -14.15 4.51
C GLU A 42 10.54 -14.16 2.99
N LYS A 43 9.45 -14.37 2.24
CA LYS A 43 9.48 -14.46 0.78
C LYS A 43 8.29 -13.75 0.16
N ILE A 44 8.55 -13.04 -0.93
CA ILE A 44 7.51 -12.43 -1.77
C ILE A 44 7.64 -13.04 -3.17
N PHE A 45 6.56 -13.66 -3.65
CA PHE A 45 6.51 -14.25 -5.00
C PHE A 45 5.65 -13.39 -5.92
N LEU A 46 6.19 -13.02 -7.08
CA LEU A 46 5.45 -12.38 -8.17
C LEU A 46 5.54 -13.26 -9.42
N HIS A 47 4.48 -14.01 -9.71
CA HIS A 47 4.46 -14.95 -10.82
C HIS A 47 3.62 -14.44 -11.99
N PHE A 48 4.22 -14.47 -13.18
CA PHE A 48 3.63 -14.13 -14.49
C PHE A 48 2.78 -12.85 -14.46
N PRO A 49 3.32 -11.72 -13.95
CA PRO A 49 2.59 -10.46 -13.95
C PRO A 49 2.31 -10.00 -15.38
N VAL A 50 1.19 -9.31 -15.57
CA VAL A 50 0.86 -8.71 -16.88
C VAL A 50 1.95 -7.70 -17.25
N PRO A 51 2.60 -7.84 -18.42
CA PRO A 51 3.83 -7.11 -18.71
C PRO A 51 3.61 -5.62 -19.02
N TRP A 52 2.43 -5.25 -19.56
CA TRP A 52 2.06 -3.87 -19.87
C TRP A 52 3.13 -3.07 -20.65
N ASP A 53 3.67 -3.62 -21.74
CA ASP A 53 4.81 -3.04 -22.45
C ASP A 53 4.58 -1.60 -22.93
N LYS A 54 3.36 -1.31 -23.39
CA LYS A 54 2.96 0.05 -23.82
C LYS A 54 2.54 0.97 -22.66
N LYS A 55 2.39 0.45 -21.44
CA LYS A 55 1.94 1.20 -20.26
C LYS A 55 2.69 0.77 -18.99
N PRO A 56 4.03 0.97 -18.90
CA PRO A 56 4.83 0.48 -17.77
C PRO A 56 4.37 0.98 -16.39
N HIS A 57 3.74 2.16 -16.33
CA HIS A 57 3.13 2.70 -15.11
C HIS A 57 2.00 1.81 -14.52
N ARG A 58 1.47 0.85 -15.29
CA ARG A 58 0.47 -0.13 -14.82
C ARG A 58 1.10 -1.39 -14.22
N ARG A 59 2.41 -1.57 -14.34
CA ARG A 59 3.11 -2.71 -13.75
C ARG A 59 2.98 -2.66 -12.22
N VAL A 60 2.95 -3.84 -11.61
CA VAL A 60 3.01 -3.97 -10.15
C VAL A 60 4.37 -3.49 -9.64
N ILE A 61 5.43 -3.90 -10.33
CA ILE A 61 6.79 -3.43 -10.09
C ILE A 61 6.91 -1.95 -10.41
N GLY A 62 7.52 -1.22 -9.48
CA GLY A 62 7.95 0.15 -9.60
C GLY A 62 8.81 0.50 -8.38
N LYS A 63 9.45 1.67 -8.39
CA LYS A 63 10.36 2.10 -7.31
C LYS A 63 9.77 1.93 -5.91
N ASP A 64 8.53 2.37 -5.69
CA ASP A 64 7.91 2.30 -4.36
C ASP A 64 7.50 0.89 -3.97
N PHE A 65 7.05 0.06 -4.92
CA PHE A 65 6.82 -1.36 -4.66
C PHE A 65 8.12 -2.07 -4.24
N CYS A 66 9.24 -1.80 -4.91
CA CYS A 66 10.53 -2.39 -4.55
C CYS A 66 11.00 -1.95 -3.15
N LYS A 67 10.79 -0.67 -2.78
CA LYS A 67 11.06 -0.19 -1.40
C LYS A 67 10.19 -0.91 -0.37
N GLU A 68 8.90 -1.07 -0.66
CA GLU A 68 7.99 -1.79 0.23
C GLU A 68 8.38 -3.26 0.38
N CYS A 69 8.77 -3.94 -0.70
CA CYS A 69 9.35 -5.28 -0.62
C CYS A 69 10.58 -5.31 0.29
N ALA A 70 11.53 -4.39 0.10
CA ALA A 70 12.73 -4.31 0.92
C ALA A 70 12.42 -4.05 2.41
N ARG A 71 11.41 -3.22 2.70
CA ARG A 71 10.99 -2.87 4.06
C ARG A 71 10.35 -4.06 4.80
N VAL A 72 9.45 -4.78 4.15
CA VAL A 72 8.69 -5.87 4.80
C VAL A 72 9.49 -7.17 4.88
N LEU A 73 10.47 -7.37 3.98
CA LEU A 73 11.32 -8.56 4.00
C LEU A 73 12.23 -8.57 5.23
N THR A 74 12.38 -9.76 5.84
CA THR A 74 13.38 -9.98 6.89
C THR A 74 14.80 -9.86 6.35
N GLN A 75 15.81 -9.82 7.24
CA GLN A 75 17.23 -9.72 6.84
C GLN A 75 17.65 -10.81 5.84
N ASN A 76 17.11 -12.02 5.99
CA ASN A 76 17.37 -13.17 5.12
C ASN A 76 16.25 -13.40 4.10
N GLY A 77 15.26 -12.52 4.06
CA GLY A 77 14.14 -12.62 3.16
C GLY A 77 14.50 -12.22 1.73
N ARG A 78 13.68 -12.66 0.77
CA ARG A 78 13.92 -12.40 -0.64
C ARG A 78 12.63 -12.18 -1.44
N PHE A 79 12.77 -11.37 -2.48
CA PHE A 79 11.77 -11.20 -3.52
C PHE A 79 12.08 -12.13 -4.70
N GLU A 80 11.08 -12.80 -5.24
CA GLU A 80 11.19 -13.72 -6.36
C GLU A 80 10.20 -13.34 -7.47
N LEU A 81 10.72 -12.93 -8.63
CA LEU A 81 9.94 -12.77 -9.85
C LEU A 81 10.12 -14.01 -10.72
N ARG A 82 9.00 -14.51 -11.27
CA ARG A 82 8.97 -15.50 -12.35
C ARG A 82 8.11 -14.96 -13.49
N THR A 83 8.63 -14.88 -14.72
CA THR A 83 7.93 -14.24 -15.85
C THR A 83 8.31 -14.85 -17.20
N ASP A 84 7.40 -14.81 -18.18
CA ASP A 84 7.67 -15.17 -19.59
C ASP A 84 8.08 -13.97 -20.46
N SER A 85 8.10 -12.75 -19.90
CA SER A 85 8.55 -11.54 -20.59
C SER A 85 9.96 -11.13 -20.15
N PHE A 86 10.89 -11.11 -21.10
CA PHE A 86 12.26 -10.66 -20.87
C PHE A 86 12.33 -9.16 -20.55
N GLU A 87 11.47 -8.35 -21.17
CA GLU A 87 11.37 -6.92 -20.93
C GLU A 87 10.90 -6.61 -19.51
N TYR A 88 9.93 -7.38 -19.00
CA TYR A 88 9.48 -7.25 -17.61
C TYR A 88 10.55 -7.70 -16.62
N PHE A 89 11.27 -8.78 -16.95
CA PHE A 89 12.42 -9.24 -16.18
C PHE A 89 13.49 -8.15 -16.07
N ASN A 90 13.93 -7.60 -17.20
CA ASN A 90 14.97 -6.57 -17.23
C ASN A 90 14.53 -5.30 -16.50
N PHE A 91 13.29 -4.84 -16.73
CA PHE A 91 12.73 -3.71 -15.99
C PHE A 91 12.74 -3.93 -14.48
N THR A 92 12.40 -5.15 -14.02
CA THR A 92 12.39 -5.46 -12.58
C THR A 92 13.80 -5.47 -12.00
N LEU A 93 14.76 -6.04 -12.72
CA LEU A 93 16.18 -6.00 -12.36
C LEU A 93 16.65 -4.54 -12.20
N GLU A 94 16.35 -3.68 -13.17
CA GLU A 94 16.70 -2.25 -13.12
C GLU A 94 16.12 -1.53 -11.90
N GLN A 95 14.86 -1.81 -11.54
CA GLN A 95 14.26 -1.21 -10.32
C GLN A 95 15.02 -1.62 -9.06
N PHE A 96 15.44 -2.88 -8.94
CA PHE A 96 16.17 -3.36 -7.78
C PHE A 96 17.66 -3.00 -7.77
N LEU A 97 18.25 -2.68 -8.92
CA LEU A 97 19.62 -2.15 -8.99
C LEU A 97 19.77 -0.76 -8.34
N THR A 98 18.65 -0.07 -8.05
CA THR A 98 18.66 1.21 -7.33
C THR A 98 19.01 1.10 -5.84
N PHE A 99 19.02 -0.11 -5.28
CA PHE A 99 19.44 -0.34 -3.89
C PHE A 99 20.97 -0.34 -3.76
N PRO A 100 21.53 -0.01 -2.58
CA PRO A 100 22.98 0.13 -2.41
C PRO A 100 23.79 -1.15 -2.65
N VAL A 101 23.37 -2.30 -2.12
CA VAL A 101 24.10 -3.58 -2.26
C VAL A 101 23.18 -4.81 -2.45
N PRO A 102 22.17 -4.75 -3.34
CA PRO A 102 21.31 -5.88 -3.63
C PRO A 102 22.13 -7.08 -4.14
N LYS A 103 21.71 -8.27 -3.76
CA LYS A 103 22.22 -9.53 -4.31
C LYS A 103 21.15 -10.15 -5.21
N PHE A 104 21.62 -10.82 -6.27
CA PHE A 104 20.76 -11.37 -7.31
C PHE A 104 21.06 -12.83 -7.61
N SER A 105 20.03 -13.56 -8.01
CA SER A 105 20.13 -14.83 -8.74
C SER A 105 19.28 -14.71 -9.99
N LEU A 106 19.89 -14.88 -11.15
CA LEU A 106 19.25 -14.78 -12.45
C LEU A 106 19.23 -16.17 -13.08
N ARG A 107 18.06 -16.67 -13.45
CA ARG A 107 17.91 -18.02 -14.00
C ARG A 107 16.97 -18.00 -15.18
N LYS A 108 17.11 -18.99 -16.05
CA LYS A 108 16.31 -19.16 -17.26
C LYS A 108 15.89 -20.61 -17.37
N ASN A 109 14.60 -20.82 -17.60
CA ASN A 109 13.99 -22.13 -17.77
C ASN A 109 14.29 -23.09 -16.60
N GLU A 110 14.43 -22.56 -15.39
CA GLU A 110 14.63 -23.39 -14.21
C GLU A 110 13.40 -24.26 -13.97
N ASN A 111 13.64 -25.56 -13.77
CA ASN A 111 12.59 -26.51 -13.49
C ASN A 111 12.37 -26.61 -11.98
N LEU A 112 11.37 -25.86 -11.49
CA LEU A 112 10.95 -25.89 -10.09
C LEU A 112 10.08 -27.12 -9.80
N GLU A 113 10.08 -27.57 -8.55
CA GLU A 113 9.25 -28.69 -8.09
C GLU A 113 7.74 -28.41 -8.23
N ILE A 114 7.35 -27.16 -7.99
CA ILE A 114 5.96 -26.70 -8.08
C ILE A 114 5.81 -25.80 -9.31
N SER A 115 4.95 -26.21 -10.24
CA SER A 115 4.60 -25.44 -11.43
C SER A 115 3.22 -24.80 -11.29
N SER A 116 3.03 -23.63 -11.89
CA SER A 116 1.71 -22.99 -11.99
C SER A 116 1.02 -23.34 -13.31
N LYS A 117 -0.31 -23.17 -13.38
CA LYS A 117 -1.08 -23.31 -14.62
C LYS A 117 -0.52 -22.46 -15.78
N TYR A 118 0.01 -21.27 -15.48
CA TYR A 118 0.62 -20.38 -16.47
C TYR A 118 1.95 -20.94 -16.95
N GLU A 119 2.79 -21.40 -16.03
CA GLU A 119 4.07 -22.02 -16.35
C GLU A 119 3.90 -23.26 -17.25
N ASP A 120 2.98 -24.16 -16.92
CA ASP A 120 2.71 -25.35 -17.75
C ASP A 120 2.27 -24.97 -19.16
N ARG A 121 1.45 -23.91 -19.27
CA ARG A 121 1.02 -23.37 -20.57
C ARG A 121 2.20 -22.81 -21.35
N TRP A 122 3.08 -22.06 -20.71
CA TRP A 122 4.22 -21.42 -21.37
C TRP A 122 5.30 -22.41 -21.77
N LYS A 123 5.55 -23.44 -20.94
CA LYS A 123 6.42 -24.58 -21.29
C LYS A 123 5.90 -25.31 -22.54
N LYS A 124 4.60 -25.57 -22.63
CA LYS A 124 3.97 -26.17 -23.83
C LYS A 124 4.07 -25.30 -25.09
N GLN A 125 4.21 -24.00 -24.94
CA GLN A 125 4.43 -23.05 -26.04
C GLN A 125 5.91 -22.78 -26.30
N GLU A 126 6.81 -23.53 -25.65
CA GLU A 126 8.26 -23.38 -25.78
C GLU A 126 8.75 -21.95 -25.48
N LYS A 127 8.00 -21.21 -24.66
CA LYS A 127 8.40 -19.89 -24.22
C LYS A 127 9.52 -20.00 -23.18
N ASN A 128 10.43 -19.03 -23.23
CA ASN A 128 11.39 -18.85 -22.16
C ASN A 128 10.70 -18.33 -20.89
N ILE A 129 11.12 -18.85 -19.75
CA ILE A 129 10.73 -18.38 -18.42
C ILE A 129 11.99 -17.87 -17.73
N TYR A 130 11.89 -16.70 -17.12
CA TYR A 130 12.99 -16.00 -16.47
C TYR A 130 12.68 -15.84 -14.98
N ASP A 131 13.69 -16.10 -14.15
CA ASP A 131 13.62 -15.99 -12.71
C ASP A 131 14.62 -14.97 -12.19
N LEU A 132 14.12 -14.01 -11.42
CA LEU A 132 14.93 -13.01 -10.73
C LEU A 132 14.66 -13.13 -9.24
N TRP A 133 15.67 -13.55 -8.49
CA TRP A 133 15.64 -13.48 -7.03
C TRP A 133 16.48 -12.30 -6.57
N VAL A 134 15.96 -11.54 -5.61
CA VAL A 134 16.61 -10.36 -5.05
C VAL A 134 16.57 -10.42 -3.53
N TRP A 135 17.72 -10.20 -2.89
CA TRP A 135 17.84 -10.12 -1.43
C TRP A 135 18.94 -9.14 -1.03
N ASN A 136 19.13 -8.94 0.28
CA ASN A 136 20.17 -8.07 0.82
C ASN A 136 20.05 -6.60 0.34
N PHE A 137 18.91 -5.96 0.57
CA PHE A 137 18.68 -4.57 0.13
C PHE A 137 19.54 -3.53 0.87
N ASN A 138 20.16 -3.92 2.00
CA ASN A 138 21.00 -3.08 2.90
C ASN A 138 20.48 -1.65 3.07
N GLN A 139 19.20 -1.54 3.37
CA GLN A 139 18.66 -0.33 3.93
C GLN A 139 18.74 -0.44 5.44
N GLU A 140 19.24 0.61 6.10
CA GLU A 140 18.64 1.05 7.34
C GLU A 140 17.15 1.24 7.04
N CYS A 141 16.39 0.16 7.18
CA CYS A 141 14.95 0.25 7.19
C CYS A 141 14.70 1.12 8.41
N ARG A 142 14.43 2.42 8.18
CA ARG A 142 13.74 3.21 9.19
C ARG A 142 12.60 2.31 9.60
N ASN A 143 12.63 1.86 10.85
CA ASN A 143 11.48 1.19 11.41
C ASN A 143 10.38 2.24 11.31
N TYR A 144 9.61 2.19 10.23
CA TYR A 144 8.30 2.75 10.21
C TYR A 144 7.55 1.85 11.17
N GLU A 145 7.66 2.14 12.46
CA GLU A 145 6.51 1.94 13.32
C GLU A 145 5.37 2.60 12.56
N LEU A 146 4.36 1.80 12.20
CA LEU A 146 3.15 2.34 11.64
C LEU A 146 2.59 3.22 12.75
N ASN A 147 2.97 4.50 12.73
CA ASN A 147 2.56 5.47 13.73
C ASN A 147 1.04 5.42 13.74
N GLU A 148 0.46 5.23 14.92
CA GLU A 148 -0.98 5.28 15.06
C GLU A 148 -1.47 6.67 14.62
N PHE A 149 -2.71 6.75 14.15
CA PHE A 149 -3.34 8.06 14.00
C PHE A 149 -3.45 8.67 15.39
N ASN A 150 -2.50 9.55 15.71
CA ASN A 150 -2.51 10.24 16.98
C ASN A 150 -3.53 11.38 16.87
N LEU A 151 -4.82 11.07 17.01
CA LEU A 151 -5.89 12.07 17.00
C LEU A 151 -6.17 12.62 18.42
N SER A 152 -5.86 11.84 19.45
CA SER A 152 -6.15 12.12 20.86
C SER A 152 -5.41 13.32 21.47
N SER A 153 -4.42 13.89 20.77
CA SER A 153 -3.66 15.03 21.29
C SER A 153 -4.32 16.40 21.03
N VAL A 154 -5.58 16.45 20.60
CA VAL A 154 -6.27 17.70 20.24
C VAL A 154 -7.60 17.78 20.96
N GLU A 155 -7.74 18.83 21.77
CA GLU A 155 -8.99 19.16 22.43
C GLU A 155 -9.61 20.43 21.84
N PHE A 156 -10.94 20.42 21.76
CA PHE A 156 -11.73 21.55 21.27
C PHE A 156 -12.70 22.04 22.35
N SER A 157 -12.71 23.35 22.57
CA SER A 157 -13.78 24.02 23.29
C SER A 157 -14.99 24.24 22.36
N LYS A 158 -16.16 24.55 22.93
CA LYS A 158 -17.35 24.92 22.12
C LYS A 158 -17.08 26.12 21.21
N GLU A 159 -16.24 27.06 21.66
CA GLU A 159 -15.85 28.21 20.87
C GLU A 159 -14.96 27.81 19.68
N ASP A 160 -14.03 26.86 19.89
CA ASP A 160 -13.20 26.33 18.80
C ASP A 160 -14.07 25.69 17.71
N LEU A 161 -15.09 24.90 18.08
CA LEU A 161 -15.99 24.27 17.12
C LEU A 161 -16.78 25.33 16.33
N LYS A 162 -17.33 26.36 17.00
CA LYS A 162 -18.01 27.46 16.30
C LYS A 162 -17.10 28.18 15.31
N LYS A 163 -15.85 28.44 15.68
CA LYS A 163 -14.87 29.06 14.77
C LYS A 163 -14.53 28.15 13.59
N ILE A 164 -14.37 26.84 13.82
CA ILE A 164 -14.15 25.86 12.75
C ILE A 164 -15.33 25.87 11.77
N GLU A 165 -16.57 25.89 12.28
CA GLU A 165 -17.78 25.99 11.45
C GLU A 165 -17.79 27.28 10.62
N GLN A 166 -17.56 28.43 11.25
CA GLN A 166 -17.63 29.75 10.60
C GLN A 166 -16.51 29.97 9.58
N ASN A 167 -15.31 29.49 9.88
CA ASN A 167 -14.13 29.66 9.03
C ASN A 167 -13.94 28.54 8.01
N PHE A 168 -14.79 27.50 8.03
CA PHE A 168 -14.66 26.35 7.15
C PHE A 168 -14.62 26.78 5.68
N LYS A 169 -13.66 26.22 4.93
CA LYS A 169 -13.55 26.42 3.49
C LYS A 169 -13.28 25.09 2.80
N ASN A 170 -13.92 24.92 1.65
CA ASN A 170 -13.56 23.83 0.76
C ASN A 170 -12.21 24.14 0.11
N ILE A 171 -11.14 23.53 0.63
CA ILE A 171 -9.76 23.77 0.22
C ILE A 171 -8.98 22.47 0.05
N THR A 172 -8.02 22.49 -0.87
CA THR A 172 -7.09 21.38 -1.09
C THR A 172 -5.67 21.84 -0.77
N ILE A 173 -5.01 21.09 0.09
CA ILE A 173 -3.61 21.26 0.45
C ILE A 173 -2.86 20.08 -0.15
N LYS A 174 -1.91 20.40 -1.04
CA LYS A 174 -1.05 19.41 -1.69
C LYS A 174 0.35 19.54 -1.10
N LYS A 175 0.95 18.42 -0.74
CA LYS A 175 2.37 18.30 -0.35
C LYS A 175 3.08 17.41 -1.37
N ASP A 176 4.33 17.04 -1.08
CA ASP A 176 5.17 16.30 -2.03
C ASP A 176 4.59 14.93 -2.40
N ASP A 177 4.09 14.17 -1.42
CA ASP A 177 3.63 12.78 -1.62
C ASP A 177 2.20 12.50 -1.11
N PHE A 178 1.52 13.50 -0.54
CA PHE A 178 0.14 13.36 -0.10
C PHE A 178 -0.66 14.65 -0.34
N PHE A 179 -1.98 14.54 -0.23
CA PHE A 179 -2.87 15.68 -0.18
C PHE A 179 -3.86 15.56 0.98
N LEU A 180 -4.47 16.69 1.31
CA LEU A 180 -5.61 16.80 2.20
C LEU A 180 -6.61 17.78 1.60
N HIS A 181 -7.87 17.37 1.53
CA HIS A 181 -8.96 18.14 0.99
C HIS A 181 -10.11 18.17 1.98
N PHE A 182 -10.48 19.37 2.43
CA PHE A 182 -11.67 19.60 3.25
C PHE A 182 -12.87 19.70 2.31
N GLU A 183 -13.71 18.67 2.27
CA GLU A 183 -14.81 18.60 1.31
C GLU A 183 -16.05 19.32 1.82
N SER A 184 -16.47 19.00 3.03
CA SER A 184 -17.72 19.50 3.62
C SER A 184 -17.67 19.42 5.14
N ILE A 185 -18.48 20.26 5.78
CA ILE A 185 -18.75 20.21 7.21
C ILE A 185 -20.25 20.06 7.42
N TYR A 186 -20.62 19.23 8.39
CA TYR A 186 -22.00 19.07 8.84
C TYR A 186 -22.07 19.35 10.33
N LYS A 187 -23.16 19.95 10.78
CA LYS A 187 -23.39 20.25 12.19
C LYS A 187 -24.55 19.44 12.73
N GLN A 188 -24.36 18.92 13.93
CA GLN A 188 -25.42 18.33 14.73
C GLN A 188 -25.25 18.84 16.17
N ASP A 189 -26.22 19.63 16.63
CA ASP A 189 -26.15 20.33 17.91
C ASP A 189 -24.88 21.21 18.04
N GLU A 190 -24.01 20.89 18.98
CA GLU A 190 -22.72 21.56 19.21
C GLU A 190 -21.53 20.80 18.60
N ASN A 191 -21.77 19.66 17.94
CA ASN A 191 -20.73 18.82 17.35
C ASN A 191 -20.65 19.02 15.83
N LEU A 192 -19.47 18.71 15.29
CA LEU A 192 -19.18 18.82 13.87
C LEU A 192 -18.77 17.48 13.27
N LEU A 193 -19.18 17.27 12.03
CA LEU A 193 -18.74 16.14 11.22
C LEU A 193 -18.03 16.71 9.98
N LEU A 194 -16.71 16.51 9.91
CA LEU A 194 -15.88 16.91 8.79
C LEU A 194 -15.74 15.77 7.80
N LYS A 195 -16.12 16.00 6.55
CA LYS A 195 -15.81 15.11 5.44
C LYS A 195 -14.51 15.56 4.78
N VAL A 196 -13.52 14.67 4.74
CA VAL A 196 -12.20 14.96 4.18
C VAL A 196 -11.77 13.87 3.21
N ALA A 197 -11.06 14.27 2.15
CA ALA A 197 -10.33 13.37 1.28
C ALA A 197 -8.82 13.58 1.45
N PHE A 198 -8.04 12.51 1.53
CA PHE A 198 -6.61 12.61 1.78
C PHE A 198 -5.86 11.37 1.33
N GLY A 199 -4.54 11.38 1.52
CA GLY A 199 -3.66 10.26 1.26
C GLY A 199 -2.82 10.45 0.00
N ALA A 200 -2.37 9.35 -0.58
CA ALA A 200 -1.56 9.38 -1.79
C ALA A 200 -2.38 9.85 -2.99
N PHE A 201 -1.78 10.61 -3.92
CA PHE A 201 -2.47 11.12 -5.11
C PHE A 201 -3.10 10.03 -5.99
N ASN A 202 -2.50 8.85 -6.01
CA ASN A 202 -2.96 7.69 -6.77
C ASN A 202 -3.90 6.76 -5.98
N LYS A 203 -4.10 7.02 -4.69
CA LYS A 203 -4.95 6.27 -3.76
C LYS A 203 -5.59 7.24 -2.74
N PRO A 204 -6.50 8.11 -3.20
CA PRO A 204 -7.24 8.96 -2.28
C PRO A 204 -8.17 8.11 -1.40
N GLU A 205 -8.23 8.42 -0.11
CA GLU A 205 -9.22 7.92 0.83
C GLU A 205 -10.14 9.04 1.27
N HIS A 206 -11.40 8.71 1.52
CA HIS A 206 -12.38 9.62 2.08
C HIS A 206 -12.75 9.14 3.47
N CYS A 207 -12.73 10.04 4.46
CA CYS A 207 -13.20 9.73 5.80
C CYS A 207 -14.08 10.84 6.35
N TYR A 208 -14.78 10.50 7.42
CA TYR A 208 -15.56 11.43 8.22
C TYR A 208 -14.94 11.50 9.61
N LEU A 209 -14.68 12.71 10.07
CA LEU A 209 -14.11 12.99 11.39
C LEU A 209 -15.20 13.64 12.24
N HIS A 210 -15.52 13.01 13.37
CA HIS A 210 -16.39 13.59 14.39
C HIS A 210 -15.55 14.48 15.29
N LEU A 211 -15.97 15.73 15.45
CA LEU A 211 -15.33 16.73 16.29
C LEU A 211 -16.30 17.12 17.40
N ASP A 212 -15.92 16.81 18.63
CA ASP A 212 -16.59 17.25 19.86
C ASP A 212 -15.57 17.88 20.82
N LYS A 213 -15.36 17.33 22.02
CA LYS A 213 -14.19 17.65 22.84
C LYS A 213 -12.90 17.08 22.23
N THR A 214 -12.99 15.94 21.55
CA THR A 214 -11.90 15.25 20.86
C THR A 214 -12.19 15.16 19.36
N ILE A 215 -11.28 14.54 18.62
CA ILE A 215 -11.45 14.23 17.20
C ILE A 215 -11.26 12.74 16.99
N ASP A 216 -12.22 12.11 16.33
CA ASP A 216 -12.22 10.67 16.07
C ASP A 216 -12.77 10.36 14.67
N PHE A 217 -12.41 9.20 14.11
CA PHE A 217 -13.03 8.74 12.88
C PHE A 217 -14.47 8.31 13.17
N ALA A 218 -15.45 8.94 12.52
CA ALA A 218 -16.86 8.66 12.74
C ALA A 218 -17.27 7.26 12.24
N PHE A 219 -16.49 6.68 11.33
CA PHE A 219 -16.74 5.36 10.73
C PHE A 219 -15.46 4.51 10.77
N LYS A 220 -15.16 3.80 9.68
CA LYS A 220 -13.99 2.95 9.57
C LYS A 220 -12.71 3.80 9.57
N GLU A 221 -11.76 3.39 10.41
CA GLU A 221 -10.41 3.93 10.39
C GLU A 221 -9.77 3.73 9.00
N PRO A 222 -9.12 4.76 8.43
CA PRO A 222 -8.37 4.66 7.18
C PRO A 222 -7.24 3.63 7.26
N PHE A 223 -6.69 3.22 6.12
CA PHE A 223 -5.50 2.39 6.17
C PHE A 223 -4.32 3.17 6.75
N LYS A 224 -3.57 2.53 7.66
CA LYS A 224 -2.33 3.07 8.24
C LYS A 224 -1.20 2.97 7.21
N ILE A 225 -1.25 3.81 6.20
CA ILE A 225 -0.16 4.03 5.25
C ILE A 225 0.52 5.38 5.53
N GLN A 226 1.75 5.55 5.06
CA GLN A 226 2.57 6.71 5.39
C GLN A 226 1.92 8.03 4.97
N GLU A 227 1.35 8.08 3.76
CA GLU A 227 0.69 9.26 3.19
C GLU A 227 -0.56 9.63 3.98
N ASN A 228 -1.33 8.64 4.44
CA ASN A 228 -2.50 8.86 5.29
C ASN A 228 -2.10 9.42 6.65
N ILE A 229 -1.06 8.86 7.28
CA ILE A 229 -0.55 9.35 8.58
C ILE A 229 -0.08 10.79 8.46
N LYS A 230 0.68 11.12 7.41
CA LYS A 230 1.12 12.50 7.13
C LYS A 230 -0.06 13.45 6.95
N ALA A 231 -1.08 13.04 6.19
CA ALA A 231 -2.24 13.87 5.93
C ALA A 231 -3.10 14.12 7.19
N ILE A 232 -3.27 13.11 8.05
CA ILE A 232 -3.96 13.26 9.33
C ILE A 232 -3.17 14.16 10.28
N ASN A 233 -1.84 14.07 10.30
CA ASN A 233 -1.01 14.99 11.08
C ASN A 233 -1.13 16.44 10.58
N GLU A 234 -1.11 16.67 9.27
CA GLU A 234 -1.33 17.99 8.68
C GLU A 234 -2.73 18.53 9.01
N LEU A 235 -3.77 17.68 8.93
CA LEU A 235 -5.14 18.03 9.28
C LEU A 235 -5.23 18.57 10.71
N LYS A 236 -4.57 17.93 11.67
CA LYS A 236 -4.55 18.38 13.07
C LYS A 236 -3.95 19.77 13.21
N GLU A 237 -2.84 20.04 12.52
CA GLU A 237 -2.18 21.35 12.59
C GLU A 237 -3.04 22.43 11.95
N ILE A 238 -3.74 22.14 10.84
CA ILE A 238 -4.66 23.08 10.20
C ILE A 238 -5.86 23.39 11.10
N LEU A 239 -6.47 22.38 11.72
CA LEU A 239 -7.57 22.59 12.67
C LEU A 239 -7.14 23.45 13.87
N LYS A 240 -5.88 23.33 14.33
CA LYS A 240 -5.34 24.16 15.41
C LYS A 240 -5.00 25.59 15.01
N VAL A 241 -4.54 25.82 13.77
CA VAL A 241 -3.97 27.12 13.37
C VAL A 241 -4.94 27.92 12.52
N GLN A 242 -5.50 27.31 11.48
CA GLN A 242 -6.23 28.03 10.43
C GLN A 242 -7.70 28.28 10.79
N PHE A 243 -8.26 27.44 11.66
CA PHE A 243 -9.68 27.47 11.99
C PHE A 243 -9.99 27.82 13.46
N LYS A 244 -8.99 27.91 14.36
CA LYS A 244 -9.16 28.29 15.78
C LYS A 244 -9.11 29.81 16.07
N ILE A 245 -8.88 30.67 15.08
CA ILE A 245 -8.71 32.13 15.31
C ILE A 245 -10.06 32.84 15.30
#